data_AF-A0ABD5QUC3-F1
#
_entry.id   AF-A0ABD5QUC3-F1
#
_cell.length_a   1.000
_cell.length_b   1.000
_cell.length_c   1.000
_cell.angle_alpha   90.00
_cell.angle_beta   90.00
_cell.angle_gamma   90.00
#
_symmetry.space_group_name_H-M   'P 1'
#
loop_
_entity.id
_entity.type
_entity.pdbx_description
1 polymer ?
#
loop_
_entity_poly.entity_id
_entity_poly.type
_entity_poly.pdbx_seq_one_letter_code
_entity_poly.pdbx_strand_id
1 'polypeptide(L)' 'MAETCPHLEYREEDEERSFEVARAFCTVTDSFVQPMRADICNARYGLDPATDCEFYVEPDATGDGEGVDGDDGSGDDR' A
#
# COMPACT_ATOMS: atom_id res chain seq x y z
N MET A 1 1.88 10.48 0.99
CA MET A 1 1.21 9.83 2.13
C MET A 1 0.16 8.94 1.51
N ALA A 2 0.31 7.63 1.65
CA ALA A 2 -0.52 6.67 0.93
C ALA A 2 -1.98 6.81 1.41
N GLU A 3 -2.84 7.37 0.56
CA GLU A 3 -4.29 7.52 0.79
C GLU A 3 -5.03 6.17 0.86
N THR A 4 -4.33 5.08 0.58
CA THR A 4 -4.81 3.70 0.73
C THR A 4 -3.62 2.76 0.88
N CYS A 5 -3.80 1.69 1.64
CA CYS A 5 -2.80 0.67 1.86
C CYS A 5 -2.60 -0.17 0.57
N PRO A 6 -1.39 -0.24 0.01
CA PRO A 6 -1.13 -0.99 -1.23
C PRO A 6 -1.28 -2.51 -1.06
N HIS A 7 -1.27 -2.98 0.18
CA HIS A 7 -1.40 -4.40 0.53
C HIS A 7 -2.86 -4.86 0.68
N LEU A 8 -3.83 -3.97 0.47
CA LEU A 8 -5.25 -4.29 0.54
C LEU A 8 -5.77 -4.71 -0.84
N GLU A 9 -6.22 -5.95 -0.95
CA GLU A 9 -6.90 -6.49 -2.12
C GLU A 9 -8.36 -6.82 -1.81
N TYR A 10 -9.22 -6.86 -2.82
CA TYR A 10 -10.58 -7.35 -2.69
C TYR A 10 -10.71 -8.62 -3.51
N ARG A 11 -10.95 -9.76 -2.84
CA ARG A 11 -11.05 -11.07 -3.48
C ARG A 11 -12.41 -11.71 -3.20
N GLU A 12 -12.96 -12.31 -4.23
CA GLU A 12 -14.25 -13.01 -4.19
C GLU A 12 -14.06 -14.51 -3.87
N GLU A 13 -12.82 -14.97 -3.74
CA GLU A 13 -12.52 -16.37 -3.44
C GLU A 13 -11.26 -16.47 -2.58
N ASP A 14 -11.22 -17.56 -1.84
CA ASP A 14 -10.13 -18.05 -1.01
C ASP A 14 -9.78 -19.48 -1.43
N GLU A 15 -8.64 -19.99 -0.98
CA GLU A 15 -8.16 -21.34 -1.29
C GLU A 15 -9.20 -22.43 -0.99
N GLU A 16 -10.08 -22.22 0.00
CA GLU A 16 -11.13 -23.18 0.39
C GLU A 16 -12.55 -22.78 0.01
N ARG A 17 -12.81 -21.53 -0.41
CA ARG A 17 -14.20 -21.06 -0.60
C ARG A 17 -14.34 -19.82 -1.47
N SER A 18 -15.45 -19.80 -2.21
CA SER A 18 -15.91 -18.63 -2.96
C SER A 18 -16.94 -17.84 -2.16
N PHE A 19 -16.87 -16.52 -2.26
CA PHE A 19 -17.80 -15.54 -1.71
C PHE A 19 -18.61 -14.90 -2.83
N GLU A 20 -19.85 -14.53 -2.51
CA GLU A 20 -20.73 -13.85 -3.46
C GLU A 20 -20.39 -12.35 -3.61
N VAL A 21 -19.57 -11.81 -2.69
CA VAL A 21 -19.14 -10.41 -2.66
C VAL A 21 -17.66 -10.35 -2.35
N ALA A 22 -16.92 -9.50 -3.06
CA ALA A 22 -15.50 -9.30 -2.86
C ALA A 22 -15.20 -8.85 -1.42
N ARG A 23 -14.34 -9.59 -0.73
CA ARG A 23 -13.93 -9.33 0.65
C ARG A 23 -12.51 -8.78 0.69
N ALA A 24 -12.30 -7.88 1.65
CA ALA A 24 -11.01 -7.28 1.92
C ALA A 24 -10.01 -8.35 2.41
N PHE A 25 -8.93 -8.53 1.66
CA PHE A 25 -7.83 -9.43 1.90
C PHE A 25 -6.55 -8.62 2.08
N CYS A 26 -5.79 -8.92 3.12
CA CYS A 26 -4.52 -8.24 3.38
C CYS A 26 -3.37 -9.19 3.07
N THR A 27 -2.53 -8.79 2.12
CA THR A 27 -1.39 -9.60 1.66
C THR A 27 -0.25 -9.68 2.66
N VAL A 28 -0.16 -8.76 3.62
CA VAL A 28 0.87 -8.80 4.67
C VAL A 28 0.62 -9.96 5.65
N THR A 29 -0.63 -10.13 6.06
CA THR A 29 -1.02 -11.23 6.97
C THR A 29 -1.50 -12.46 6.22
N ASP A 30 -1.59 -12.38 4.89
CA ASP A 30 -2.16 -13.40 4.01
C ASP A 30 -3.51 -13.92 4.52
N SER A 31 -4.44 -13.00 4.80
CA SER A 31 -5.75 -13.35 5.39
C SER A 31 -6.80 -12.29 5.12
N PHE A 32 -8.07 -12.71 5.12
CA PHE A 32 -9.21 -11.80 5.09
C PHE A 32 -9.29 -10.96 6.35
N VAL A 33 -9.43 -9.65 6.17
CA VAL A 33 -9.50 -8.69 7.27
C VAL A 33 -10.94 -8.35 7.63
N GLN A 34 -11.13 -7.93 8.88
CA GLN A 34 -12.44 -7.45 9.33
C GLN A 34 -12.81 -6.13 8.64
N PRO A 35 -14.11 -5.79 8.54
CA PRO A 35 -14.58 -4.54 7.94
C PRO A 35 -13.89 -3.30 8.53
N MET A 36 -13.76 -3.25 9.87
CA MET A 36 -13.10 -2.15 10.57
C MET A 36 -11.64 -1.97 10.13
N ARG A 37 -10.93 -3.08 9.87
CA ARG A 37 -9.53 -3.02 9.42
C ARG A 37 -9.44 -2.67 7.94
N ALA A 38 -10.42 -3.08 7.14
CA ALA A 38 -10.56 -2.61 5.77
C ALA A 38 -10.78 -1.09 5.73
N ASP A 39 -11.58 -0.53 6.64
CA ASP A 39 -11.78 0.93 6.72
C ASP A 39 -10.46 1.65 7.05
N ILE A 40 -9.64 1.14 7.98
CA ILE A 40 -8.29 1.67 8.27
C ILE A 40 -7.42 1.65 7.02
N CYS A 41 -7.31 0.49 6.35
CA CYS A 41 -6.49 0.34 5.16
C CYS A 41 -6.95 1.22 3.99
N ASN A 42 -8.25 1.53 3.87
CA ASN A 42 -8.78 2.46 2.87
C ASN A 42 -8.67 3.93 3.28
N ALA A 43 -7.99 4.24 4.38
CA ALA A 43 -7.94 5.56 5.00
C ALA A 43 -9.33 6.20 5.20
N ARG A 44 -10.35 5.37 5.43
CA ARG A 44 -11.74 5.83 5.50
C ARG A 44 -11.97 6.51 6.85
N TYR A 45 -12.84 7.52 6.87
CA TYR A 45 -13.18 8.26 8.09
C TYR A 45 -12.01 9.02 8.75
N GLY A 46 -10.93 9.28 8.00
CA GLY A 46 -9.73 9.95 8.52
C GLY A 46 -8.81 9.04 9.33
N LEU A 47 -8.95 7.72 9.17
CA LEU A 47 -7.99 6.74 9.65
C LEU A 47 -6.76 6.77 8.73
N ASP A 48 -5.58 6.51 9.28
CA ASP A 48 -4.35 6.51 8.50
C ASP A 48 -3.71 5.11 8.55
N PRO A 49 -3.51 4.43 7.41
CA PRO A 49 -2.92 3.10 7.38
C PRO A 49 -1.55 3.03 8.07
N ALA A 50 -0.74 4.09 7.99
CA ALA A 50 0.61 4.07 8.53
C ALA A 50 0.64 4.25 10.06
N THR A 51 -0.36 4.90 10.65
CA THR A 51 -0.43 5.10 12.11
C THR A 51 -1.42 4.20 12.83
N ASP A 52 -2.53 3.82 12.18
CA ASP A 52 -3.64 3.09 12.81
C ASP A 52 -3.63 1.58 12.51
N CYS A 53 -2.86 1.11 11.52
CA CYS A 53 -2.74 -0.31 11.23
C CYS A 53 -1.45 -0.90 11.80
N GLU A 54 -1.59 -1.88 12.70
CA GLU A 54 -0.46 -2.57 13.33
C GLU A 54 0.38 -3.44 12.37
N PHE A 55 -0.17 -3.77 11.20
CA PHE A 55 0.47 -4.61 10.16
C PHE A 55 0.91 -3.81 8.94
N TYR A 56 0.81 -2.47 8.98
CA TYR A 56 1.19 -1.67 7.83
C TYR A 56 2.67 -1.85 7.52
N VAL A 57 2.94 -2.17 6.25
CA VAL A 57 4.28 -2.20 5.69
C VAL A 57 4.32 -1.07 4.67
N GLU A 58 5.25 -0.14 4.87
CA GLU A 58 5.48 0.89 3.87
C GLU A 58 5.95 0.20 2.59
N PRO A 59 5.29 0.43 1.44
CA PRO A 59 5.83 -0.04 0.19
C PRO A 59 7.17 0.66 0.01
N ASP A 60 8.24 -0.13 -0.14
CA ASP A 60 9.54 0.42 -0.51
C ASP A 60 9.30 1.29 -1.76
N ALA A 61 9.63 2.58 -1.68
CA ALA A 61 9.37 3.55 -2.73
C ALA A 61 10.31 3.31 -3.92
N THR A 62 10.25 2.12 -4.50
CA THR A 62 11.02 1.68 -5.65
C THR A 62 10.03 1.31 -6.75
N GLY A 63 9.34 2.33 -7.27
CA GLY A 63 8.29 2.11 -8.26
C GLY A 63 7.74 3.35 -8.95
N ASP A 64 8.54 4.42 -9.07
CA ASP A 64 8.44 5.33 -10.21
C ASP A 64 9.88 5.65 -10.62
N GLY A 65 10.34 4.95 -11.65
CA GLY A 65 11.66 5.13 -12.22
C GLY A 65 11.59 6.09 -13.40
N GLU A 66 12.47 7.09 -13.40
CA GLU A 66 13.30 7.48 -14.54
C GLU A 66 14.46 8.33 -13.94
N GLY A 67 15.75 8.02 -14.06
CA GLY A 67 16.45 7.36 -15.16
C GLY A 67 17.06 8.44 -16.05
N VAL A 68 18.40 8.55 -16.03
CA VAL A 68 19.32 9.29 -16.93
C VAL A 68 19.34 10.83 -16.83
N ASP A 69 20.48 11.54 -16.94
CA ASP A 69 21.88 11.21 -17.21
C ASP A 69 22.73 12.37 -16.64
N GLY A 70 23.99 12.10 -16.30
CA GLY A 70 24.91 13.14 -15.83
C GLY A 70 25.33 14.11 -16.94
N ASP A 71 25.58 15.36 -16.56
CA ASP A 71 26.48 16.29 -17.27
C ASP A 71 26.87 17.39 -16.26
N ASP A 72 27.98 17.22 -15.56
CA ASP A 72 29.34 17.63 -15.95
C ASP A 72 29.63 19.06 -15.48
N GLY A 73 30.77 19.19 -14.80
CA GLY A 73 31.11 20.37 -14.06
C GLY A 73 31.47 21.56 -14.95
N SER A 74 31.32 22.75 -14.38
CA SER A 74 32.38 23.74 -14.54
C SER A 74 32.43 24.61 -13.30
N GLY A 75 33.56 24.51 -12.59
CA GLY A 75 33.96 25.53 -11.64
C GLY A 75 34.37 26.81 -12.35
N ASP A 76 34.23 27.94 -11.66
CA ASP A 76 35.01 29.17 -11.81
C ASP A 76 34.62 30.06 -10.61
N ASP A 77 35.36 30.05 -9.49
CA ASP A 77 36.51 30.93 -9.19
C ASP A 77 36.27 32.42 -9.48
N ARG A 78 35.67 33.13 -8.50
CA ARG A 78 36.23 34.36 -7.87
C ARG A 78 35.30 34.96 -6.81
#